data_AF-A0A542DKS6-F1
#
_entry.id   AF-A0A542DKS6-F1
#
_cell.length_a   1.000
_cell.length_b   1.000
_cell.length_c   1.000
_cell.angle_alpha   90.00
_cell.angle_beta   90.00
_cell.angle_gamma   90.00
#
_symmetry.space_group_name_H-M   'P 1'
#
loop_
_entity.id
_entity.type
_entity.pdbx_description
1 polymer ?
#
loop_
_entity_poly.entity_id
_entity_poly.type
_entity_poly.pdbx_seq_one_letter_code
_entity_poly.pdbx_strand_id
1 'polypeptide(L)' 'MVRAVTSPGNKGSIAFHRRMGFQVEPGDREVDGVAVRADYDGPGEDRVRFRTDLLATT' A
#
# COMPACT_ATOMS: atom_id res chain seq x y z
N MET A 1 -3.93 0.07 14.76
CA MET A 1 -3.20 -0.05 13.48
C MET A 1 -4.18 -0.45 12.39
N VAL A 2 -4.18 0.26 11.25
CA VAL A 2 -5.02 -0.05 10.08
C VAL A 2 -4.12 -0.41 8.91
N ARG A 3 -4.52 -1.44 8.17
CA ARG A 3 -3.85 -1.91 6.94
C ARG A 3 -4.81 -1.79 5.77
N ALA A 4 -4.25 -1.48 4.61
CA ALA A 4 -4.98 -1.44 3.34
C ALA A 4 -4.07 -1.94 2.21
N VAL A 5 -4.67 -2.33 1.09
CA VAL A 5 -3.95 -2.76 -0.11
C VAL A 5 -4.57 -2.17 -1.38
N THR A 6 -3.77 -2.02 -2.43
CA THR A 6 -4.26 -1.68 -3.77
C THR A 6 -3.33 -2.23 -4.85
N SER A 7 -3.77 -2.24 -6.11
CA SER A 7 -2.92 -2.67 -7.23
C SER A 7 -1.86 -1.60 -7.56
N PRO A 8 -0.67 -1.99 -8.06
CA PRO A 8 0.42 -1.04 -8.33
C PRO A 8 0.05 0.05 -9.36
N GLY A 9 -0.78 -0.30 -10.34
CA GLY A 9 -1.28 0.65 -11.34
C GLY A 9 -2.32 1.65 -10.83
N ASN A 10 -2.87 1.45 -9.63
CA ASN A 10 -3.91 2.33 -9.08
C ASN A 10 -3.31 3.58 -8.41
N LYS A 11 -2.77 4.48 -9.24
CA LYS A 11 -2.12 5.72 -8.80
C LYS A 11 -3.03 6.61 -7.94
N GLY A 12 -4.34 6.62 -8.22
CA GLY A 12 -5.32 7.37 -7.44
C GLY A 12 -5.44 6.86 -6.01
N SER A 13 -5.57 5.54 -5.83
CA SER A 13 -5.62 4.92 -4.50
C SER A 13 -4.31 5.14 -3.72
N ILE A 14 -3.16 5.02 -4.39
CA ILE A 14 -1.84 5.27 -3.77
C ILE A 14 -1.74 6.71 -3.25
N ALA A 15 -2.11 7.69 -4.06
CA ALA A 15 -2.09 9.10 -3.66
C ALA A 15 -3.09 9.39 -2.52
N PHE A 16 -4.28 8.80 -2.58
CA PHE A 16 -5.31 8.93 -1.55
C PHE A 16 -4.82 8.42 -0.19
N HIS A 17 -4.30 7.18 -0.11
CA HIS A 17 -3.80 6.61 1.14
C HIS A 17 -2.61 7.40 1.70
N ARG A 18 -1.66 7.81 0.86
CA ARG A 18 -0.55 8.68 1.29
C ARG A 18 -1.06 10.00 1.88
N ARG A 19 -2.08 10.62 1.30
CA ARG A 19 -2.69 11.87 1.82
C ARG A 19 -3.40 11.67 3.16
N MET A 20 -3.92 10.48 3.43
CA MET A 20 -4.48 10.10 4.74
C MET A 20 -3.40 9.75 5.78
N GLY A 21 -2.12 9.85 5.45
CA GLY A 21 -1.01 9.54 6.35
C GLY A 21 -0.63 8.06 6.41
N PHE A 22 -1.18 7.22 5.52
CA PHE A 22 -0.68 5.86 5.38
C PHE A 22 0.71 5.84 4.75
N GLN A 23 1.56 4.98 5.28
CA GLN A 23 2.87 4.69 4.71
C GLN A 23 2.82 3.42 3.88
N VAL A 24 3.54 3.41 2.75
CA VAL A 24 3.76 2.19 1.97
C VAL A 24 4.73 1.30 2.73
N GLU A 25 4.36 0.05 2.93
CA GLU A 25 5.23 -0.94 3.56
C GLU A 25 6.29 -1.45 2.58
N PRO A 26 7.47 -1.88 3.08
CA PRO A 26 8.46 -2.56 2.26
C PRO A 26 7.88 -3.76 1.51
N GLY A 27 8.28 -3.86 0.25
CA GLY A 27 7.96 -4.93 -0.67
C GLY A 27 9.16 -5.84 -0.92
N ASP A 28 8.96 -6.86 -1.76
CA ASP A 28 10.02 -7.69 -2.33
C ASP A 28 10.43 -7.25 -3.75
N ARG A 29 9.66 -6.35 -4.37
CA ARG A 29 10.03 -5.65 -5.60
C ARG A 29 9.43 -4.25 -5.67
N GLU A 30 9.80 -3.51 -6.71
CA GLU A 30 9.23 -2.20 -7.04
C GLU A 30 8.56 -2.22 -8.42
N VAL A 31 7.43 -1.52 -8.53
CA VAL A 31 6.73 -1.26 -9.78
C VAL A 31 6.48 0.24 -9.87
N ASP A 32 6.94 0.90 -10.93
CA ASP A 32 6.87 2.35 -11.10
C ASP A 32 7.38 3.16 -9.89
N GLY A 33 8.44 2.66 -9.22
CA GLY A 33 9.02 3.29 -8.03
C GLY A 33 8.16 3.18 -6.77
N VAL A 34 7.20 2.25 -6.73
CA VAL A 34 6.40 1.93 -5.54
C VAL A 34 6.70 0.50 -5.11
N ALA A 35 7.03 0.32 -3.83
CA ALA A 35 7.24 -1.00 -3.25
C ALA A 35 5.95 -1.82 -3.26
N VAL A 36 6.05 -3.08 -3.69
CA VAL A 36 4.93 -4.02 -3.80
C VAL A 36 5.32 -5.36 -3.20
N ARG A 37 4.33 -6.11 -2.71
CA ARG A 37 4.49 -7.53 -2.39
C ARG A 37 4.01 -8.32 -3.60
N ALA A 38 4.93 -9.09 -4.21
CA ALA A 38 4.62 -9.96 -5.33
C ALA A 38 3.58 -11.02 -4.93
N ASP A 39 2.71 -11.33 -5.88
CA ASP A 39 1.71 -12.40 -5.80
C ASP A 39 0.84 -12.37 -4.53
N TYR A 40 0.58 -11.18 -3.97
CA TYR A 40 -0.11 -11.03 -2.69
C TYR A 40 -1.53 -11.60 -2.73
N ASP A 41 -2.26 -11.38 -3.82
CA ASP A 41 -3.62 -11.92 -4.04
C ASP A 41 -3.62 -13.13 -5.01
N GLY A 42 -2.46 -13.74 -5.26
CA GLY A 42 -2.28 -14.85 -6.21
C GLY A 42 -1.28 -14.55 -7.34
N PRO A 43 -0.98 -15.51 -8.24
CA PRO A 43 0.04 -15.33 -9.27
C PRO A 43 -0.23 -14.13 -10.19
N GLY A 44 0.73 -13.21 -10.27
CA GLY A 44 0.63 -11.94 -10.99
C GLY A 44 -0.15 -10.83 -10.27
N GLU A 45 -0.78 -11.14 -9.15
CA GLU A 45 -1.66 -10.23 -8.39
C GLU A 45 -0.90 -9.51 -7.28
N ASP A 46 0.05 -8.68 -7.70
CA ASP A 46 0.81 -7.80 -6.81
C ASP A 46 -0.06 -6.80 -6.07
N ARG A 47 0.36 -6.44 -4.85
CA ARG A 47 -0.27 -5.36 -4.09
C ARG A 47 0.75 -4.42 -3.46
N VAL A 48 0.44 -3.13 -3.55
CA VAL A 48 0.99 -2.11 -2.65
C VAL A 48 0.31 -2.28 -1.31
N ARG A 49 1.10 -2.42 -0.24
CA ARG A 49 0.59 -2.58 1.12
C ARG A 49 0.80 -1.29 1.90
N PHE A 50 -0.21 -0.90 2.64
CA PHE A 50 -0.19 0.32 3.44
C PHE A 50 -0.40 0.00 4.92
N ARG A 51 0.21 0.82 5.79
CA ARG A 51 -0.12 0.85 7.21
C ARG A 51 -0.22 2.27 7.73
N THR A 52 -1.08 2.47 8.73
CA THR A 52 -1.08 3.67 9.58
C THR A 52 -1.46 3.28 11.00
N ASP A 53 -1.00 4.09 11.96
CA ASP A 53 -1.47 4.01 13.33
C ASP A 53 -2.68 4.91 13.51
N LEU A 54 -3.70 4.40 14.19
CA LEU A 54 -4.82 5.23 14.60
C LEU A 54 -4.38 6.00 15.83
N LEU A 55 -4.31 7.33 15.72
CA LEU A 55 -4.30 8.17 16.91
C LEU A 55 -5.70 8.09 17.50
N ALA A 56 -5.81 7.68 18.76
CA ALA A 56 -7.04 7.87 19.51
C ALA A 56 -7.21 9.38 19.73
N THR A 57 -8.22 9.98 19.10
CA THR A 57 -8.62 11.34 19.45
C THR A 57 -9.08 11.31 20.91
N THR A 58 -8.28 11.89 21.80
CA THR A 58 -8.59 12.02 23.23
C THR A 58 -9.49 13.23 23.44
#